data_AF-A0A9W8D633-F1
#
_entry.id   AF-A0A9W8D633-F1
#
_cell.length_a   1.000
_cell.length_b   1.000
_cell.length_c   1.000
_cell.angle_alpha   90.00
_cell.angle_beta   90.00
_cell.angle_gamma   90.00
#
_symmetry.space_group_name_H-M   'P 1'
#
loop_
_entity.id
_entity.type
_entity.pdbx_description
1 polymer ?
#
loop_
_entity_poly.entity_id
_entity_poly.type
_entity_poly.pdbx_seq_one_letter_code
_entity_poly.pdbx_strand_id
1 'polypeptide(L)'
;TAELVGVAHTRAVYERGISELGDVGAMQLSAEYAQTELQLGEVDRARALLAYAAQFADPRTDPRVWQQWHDFEVQHGSEDSFKEMLRVKRSVQARATDARHLAEVELSKQPVKSNKPAVDLPTATANPDEVAIDDDDL
;
A
#
# COMPACT_ATOMS: atom_id res chain seq x y z
N THR A 1 -27.62 9.22 32.60
CA THR A 1 -26.86 7.98 32.91
C THR A 1 -26.91 6.95 31.79
N ALA A 2 -27.95 6.91 30.94
CA ALA A 2 -28.03 5.97 29.81
C ALA A 2 -27.09 6.30 28.62
N GLU A 3 -26.89 7.59 28.29
CA GLU A 3 -26.04 7.99 27.14
C GLU A 3 -24.56 7.63 27.33
N LEU A 4 -24.05 7.72 28.56
CA LEU A 4 -22.65 7.40 28.87
C LEU A 4 -22.33 5.90 28.69
N VAL A 5 -23.31 5.03 28.92
CA VAL A 5 -23.16 3.57 28.75
C VAL A 5 -23.10 3.20 27.27
N GLY A 6 -23.89 3.87 26.44
CA GLY A 6 -23.84 3.71 24.97
C GLY A 6 -22.48 4.10 24.41
N VAL A 7 -21.94 5.26 24.81
CA VAL A 7 -20.64 5.76 24.34
C VAL A 7 -19.50 4.81 24.70
N ALA A 8 -19.42 4.35 25.95
CA ALA A 8 -18.36 3.43 26.38
C ALA A 8 -18.43 2.08 25.64
N HIS A 9 -19.63 1.58 25.36
CA HIS A 9 -19.82 0.35 24.62
C HIS A 9 -19.43 0.49 23.14
N THR A 10 -19.82 1.58 22.49
CA THR A 10 -19.44 1.89 21.11
C THR A 10 -17.92 1.99 20.94
N ARG A 11 -17.23 2.61 21.90
CA ARG A 11 -15.76 2.69 21.92
C ARG A 11 -15.09 1.31 21.95
N ALA A 12 -15.56 0.43 22.85
CA ALA A 12 -15.01 -0.93 22.99
C ALA A 12 -15.19 -1.77 21.70
N VAL A 13 -16.29 -1.57 20.97
CA VAL A 13 -16.53 -2.24 19.68
C VAL A 13 -15.53 -1.78 18.62
N TYR A 14 -15.29 -0.46 18.50
CA TYR A 14 -14.31 0.07 17.56
C TYR A 14 -12.88 -0.38 17.88
N GLU A 15 -12.45 -0.28 19.14
CA GLU A 15 -11.10 -0.68 19.57
C GLU A 15 -10.83 -2.16 19.34
N ARG A 16 -11.84 -3.01 19.59
CA ARG A 16 -11.78 -4.44 19.28
C ARG A 16 -11.67 -4.66 17.78
N GLY A 17 -12.51 -3.99 16.98
CA GLY A 17 -12.46 -4.10 15.52
C GLY A 17 -11.10 -3.70 14.95
N ILE A 18 -10.51 -2.59 15.43
CA ILE A 18 -9.19 -2.13 14.99
C ILE A 18 -8.10 -3.17 15.29
N SER A 19 -8.22 -3.88 16.41
CA SER A 19 -7.25 -4.91 16.82
C SER A 19 -7.40 -6.22 16.04
N GLU A 20 -8.61 -6.54 15.57
CA GLU A 20 -8.93 -7.78 14.85
C GLU A 20 -8.79 -7.63 13.32
N LEU A 21 -8.90 -6.42 12.78
CA LEU A 21 -8.77 -6.13 11.36
C LEU A 21 -7.29 -5.94 10.96
N GLY A 22 -6.93 -6.36 9.74
CA GLY A 22 -5.62 -6.04 9.15
C GLY A 22 -5.48 -4.56 8.78
N ASP A 23 -4.27 -4.12 8.41
CA ASP A 23 -3.88 -2.71 8.20
C ASP A 23 -4.90 -1.85 7.45
N VAL A 24 -5.44 -2.36 6.33
CA VAL A 24 -6.44 -1.63 5.50
C VAL A 24 -7.75 -1.44 6.24
N GLY A 25 -8.20 -2.46 6.97
CA GLY A 25 -9.42 -2.42 7.76
C GLY A 25 -9.27 -1.54 8.99
N ALA A 26 -8.14 -1.66 9.69
CA ALA A 26 -7.79 -0.81 10.83
C ALA A 26 -7.75 0.67 10.45
N MET A 27 -7.19 1.00 9.28
CA MET A 27 -7.18 2.35 8.71
C MET A 27 -8.59 2.93 8.54
N GLN A 28 -9.47 2.19 7.84
CA GLN A 28 -10.84 2.65 7.55
C GLN A 28 -11.66 2.81 8.83
N LEU A 29 -11.60 1.81 9.71
CA LEU A 29 -12.35 1.83 10.95
C LEU A 29 -11.87 2.93 11.90
N SER A 30 -10.56 3.20 11.95
CA SER A 30 -10.01 4.31 12.74
C SER A 30 -10.47 5.68 12.24
N ALA A 31 -10.60 5.84 10.93
CA ALA A 31 -11.08 7.08 10.32
C ALA A 31 -12.57 7.35 10.60
N GLU A 32 -13.41 6.30 10.64
CA GLU A 32 -14.83 6.37 11.02
C GLU A 32 -14.98 6.61 12.54
N TYR A 33 -14.17 5.92 13.35
CA TYR A 33 -14.15 6.09 14.80
C TYR A 33 -13.76 7.53 15.19
N ALA A 34 -12.82 8.15 14.49
CA ALA A 34 -12.46 9.55 14.69
C ALA A 34 -13.65 10.51 14.48
N GLN A 35 -14.54 10.23 13.51
CA GLN A 35 -15.75 11.04 13.31
C GLN A 35 -16.75 10.86 14.46
N THR A 36 -16.85 9.64 15.00
CA THR A 36 -17.71 9.37 16.15
C THR A 36 -17.20 10.12 17.40
N GLU A 37 -15.89 10.10 17.66
CA GLU A 37 -15.29 10.84 18.78
C GLU A 37 -15.45 12.37 18.62
N LEU A 38 -15.39 12.88 17.38
CA LEU A 38 -15.71 14.28 17.07
C LEU A 38 -17.16 14.65 17.44
N GLN A 39 -18.13 13.79 17.12
CA GLN A 39 -19.53 14.01 17.49
C GLN A 39 -19.75 14.03 19.00
N LEU A 40 -18.87 13.37 19.76
CA LEU A 40 -18.86 13.36 21.22
C LEU A 40 -18.07 14.54 21.82
N GLY A 41 -17.46 15.39 20.99
CA GLY A 41 -16.66 16.54 21.40
C GLY A 41 -15.21 16.19 21.80
N GLU A 42 -14.77 14.96 21.54
CA GLU A 42 -13.50 14.41 22.02
C GLU A 42 -12.40 14.60 20.96
N VAL A 43 -12.06 15.87 20.73
CA VAL A 43 -11.14 16.29 19.64
C VAL A 43 -9.77 15.63 19.76
N ASP A 44 -9.22 15.52 20.97
CA ASP A 44 -7.89 14.93 21.17
C ASP A 44 -7.86 13.43 20.88
N ARG A 45 -8.94 12.70 21.18
CA ARG A 45 -9.08 11.28 20.81
C ARG A 45 -9.22 11.12 19.31
N ALA A 46 -10.05 11.94 18.67
CA ALA A 46 -10.20 11.93 17.22
C ALA A 46 -8.86 12.18 16.50
N ARG A 47 -8.04 13.10 17.00
CA ARG A 47 -6.69 13.36 16.47
C ARG A 47 -5.78 12.14 16.60
N ALA A 48 -5.77 11.49 17.76
CA ALA A 48 -4.98 10.28 17.97
C ALA A 48 -5.38 9.14 17.02
N LEU A 49 -6.68 8.98 16.76
CA LEU A 49 -7.21 7.99 15.82
C LEU A 49 -6.83 8.29 14.37
N LEU A 50 -6.89 9.54 13.93
CA LEU A 50 -6.44 9.96 12.60
C LEU A 50 -4.94 9.76 12.42
N ALA A 51 -4.14 10.06 13.44
CA ALA A 51 -2.70 9.78 13.44
C ALA A 51 -2.40 8.28 13.35
N TYR A 52 -3.18 7.45 14.04
CA TYR A 52 -3.05 6.00 13.96
C TYR A 52 -3.41 5.48 12.56
N ALA A 53 -4.53 5.92 11.99
CA ALA A 53 -4.96 5.57 10.63
C ALA A 53 -3.90 5.94 9.58
N ALA A 54 -3.26 7.11 9.74
CA ALA A 54 -2.25 7.61 8.83
C ALA A 54 -0.98 6.76 8.76
N GLN A 55 -0.72 5.89 9.74
CA GLN A 55 0.43 4.97 9.70
C GLN A 55 0.29 3.91 8.61
N PHE A 56 -0.93 3.59 8.22
CA PHE A 56 -1.27 2.57 7.23
C PHE A 56 -1.65 3.18 5.87
N ALA A 57 -1.83 4.49 5.80
CA ALA A 57 -2.25 5.21 4.60
C ALA A 57 -1.05 5.89 3.91
N ASP A 58 -0.58 5.36 2.78
CA ASP A 58 0.42 6.09 1.98
C ASP A 58 -0.24 7.34 1.34
N PRO A 59 0.31 8.55 1.58
CA PRO A 59 -0.20 9.79 0.99
C PRO A 59 -0.40 9.78 -0.53
N ARG A 60 0.30 8.91 -1.26
CA ARG A 60 0.26 8.84 -2.73
C ARG A 60 -0.84 7.92 -3.25
N THR A 61 -1.12 6.82 -2.55
CA THR A 61 -2.12 5.82 -2.98
C THR A 61 -3.47 6.08 -2.31
N ASP A 62 -3.47 6.55 -1.07
CA ASP A 62 -4.65 6.66 -0.22
C ASP A 62 -4.80 8.10 0.34
N PRO A 63 -5.09 9.09 -0.52
CA PRO A 63 -5.19 10.49 -0.11
C PRO A 63 -6.41 10.79 0.79
N ARG A 64 -7.38 9.87 0.87
CA ARG A 64 -8.65 10.05 1.59
C ARG A 64 -8.44 10.35 3.08
N VAL A 65 -7.63 9.55 3.76
CA VAL A 65 -7.36 9.71 5.20
C VAL A 65 -6.65 11.06 5.46
N TRP A 66 -5.70 11.41 4.59
CA TRP A 66 -4.96 12.67 4.68
C TRP A 66 -5.84 13.89 4.42
N GLN A 67 -6.79 13.80 3.49
CA GLN A 67 -7.77 14.86 3.25
C GLN A 67 -8.69 15.03 4.45
N GLN A 68 -9.17 13.92 5.01
CA GLN A 68 -10.01 13.96 6.22
C GLN A 68 -9.25 14.56 7.41
N TRP A 69 -7.98 14.22 7.61
CA TRP A 69 -7.17 14.80 8.68
C TRP A 69 -6.86 16.29 8.43
N HIS A 70 -6.59 16.66 7.18
CA HIS A 70 -6.45 18.07 6.79
C HIS A 70 -7.70 18.87 7.19
N ASP A 71 -8.88 18.41 6.77
CA ASP A 71 -10.13 19.11 7.03
C ASP A 71 -10.48 19.14 8.52
N PHE A 72 -10.12 18.08 9.26
CA PHE A 72 -10.20 18.04 10.71
C PHE A 72 -9.35 19.12 11.37
N GLU A 73 -8.08 19.25 11.02
CA GLU A 73 -7.18 20.25 11.64
C GLU A 73 -7.56 21.67 11.23
N VAL A 74 -8.10 21.89 10.02
CA VAL A 74 -8.64 23.19 9.61
C VAL A 74 -9.84 23.60 10.46
N GLN A 75 -10.71 22.65 10.83
CA GLN A 75 -11.95 22.94 11.57
C GLN A 75 -11.77 22.97 13.09
N HIS A 76 -10.92 22.10 13.64
CA HIS A 76 -10.81 21.85 15.09
C HIS A 76 -9.40 21.99 15.64
N GLY A 77 -8.41 22.20 14.76
CA GLY A 77 -6.99 22.26 15.12
C GLY A 77 -6.44 23.66 15.35
N SER A 78 -5.15 23.70 15.68
CA SER A 78 -4.34 24.91 15.75
C SER A 78 -3.21 24.84 14.73
N GLU A 79 -2.47 25.93 14.55
CA GLU A 79 -1.31 25.94 13.64
C GLU A 79 -0.27 24.87 14.02
N ASP A 80 -0.07 24.63 15.31
CA ASP A 80 0.85 23.60 15.82
C ASP A 80 0.37 22.19 15.49
N SER A 81 -0.91 21.87 15.71
CA SER A 81 -1.43 20.54 15.41
C SER A 81 -1.46 20.26 13.91
N PHE A 82 -1.74 21.29 13.09
CA PHE A 82 -1.66 21.19 11.64
C PHE A 82 -0.22 20.94 11.16
N LYS A 83 0.77 21.63 11.75
CA LYS A 83 2.20 21.39 11.45
C LYS A 83 2.63 19.97 11.81
N GLU A 84 2.17 19.44 12.94
CA GLU A 84 2.44 18.06 13.32
C GLU A 84 1.81 17.06 12.34
N MET A 85 0.59 17.28 11.86
CA MET A 85 -0.01 16.47 10.81
C MET A 85 0.86 16.45 9.52
N LEU A 86 1.35 17.60 9.08
CA LEU A 86 2.27 17.68 7.93
C LEU A 86 3.60 16.97 8.18
N ARG A 87 4.10 16.99 9.41
CA ARG A 87 5.32 16.28 9.81
C ARG A 87 5.11 14.77 9.72
N VAL A 88 3.99 14.25 10.24
CA VAL A 88 3.63 12.84 10.11
C VAL A 88 3.48 12.45 8.65
N LYS A 89 2.83 13.28 7.83
CA LYS A 89 2.70 13.06 6.37
C LYS A 89 4.03 12.86 5.67
N ARG A 90 5.00 13.74 5.95
CA ARG A 90 6.36 13.61 5.38
C ARG A 90 7.07 12.35 5.87
N SER A 91 6.92 12.00 7.15
CA SER A 91 7.55 10.79 7.71
C SER A 91 7.00 9.52 7.07
N VAL A 92 5.69 9.42 6.90
CA VAL A 92 5.04 8.27 6.24
C VAL A 92 5.47 8.19 4.78
N GLN A 93 5.49 9.31 4.06
CA GLN A 93 5.92 9.36 2.66
C GLN A 93 7.38 8.92 2.46
N ALA A 94 8.28 9.32 3.37
CA ALA A 94 9.67 8.89 3.35
C ALA A 94 9.77 7.37 3.54
N ARG A 95 9.10 6.82 4.56
CA ARG A 95 9.08 5.38 4.85
C ARG A 95 8.55 4.55 3.68
N ALA A 96 7.51 5.02 2.99
CA ALA A 96 6.96 4.34 1.82
C ALA A 96 7.96 4.32 0.64
N THR A 97 8.72 5.40 0.47
CA THR A 97 9.76 5.49 -0.57
C THR A 97 10.93 4.55 -0.27
N ASP A 98 11.39 4.53 0.98
CA ASP A 98 12.48 3.65 1.43
C ASP A 98 12.11 2.17 1.29
N ALA A 99 10.90 1.80 1.71
CA ALA A 99 10.38 0.44 1.57
C ALA A 99 10.33 0.00 0.10
N ARG A 100 9.92 0.90 -0.81
CA ARG A 100 9.87 0.64 -2.25
C ARG A 100 11.26 0.41 -2.85
N HIS A 101 12.24 1.24 -2.47
CA HIS A 101 13.62 1.09 -2.91
C HIS A 101 14.25 -0.21 -2.42
N LEU A 102 14.01 -0.59 -1.17
CA LEU A 102 14.51 -1.85 -0.61
C LEU A 102 13.92 -3.06 -1.36
N ALA A 103 12.61 -3.04 -1.63
CA ALA A 103 11.95 -4.08 -2.42
C ALA A 103 12.53 -4.19 -3.84
N GLU A 104 12.83 -3.06 -4.48
CA GLU A 104 13.45 -3.02 -5.82
C GLU A 104 14.88 -3.58 -5.81
N VAL A 105 15.69 -3.22 -4.81
CA VAL A 105 17.05 -3.76 -4.63
C VAL A 105 17.02 -5.27 -4.41
N GLU A 106 16.08 -5.77 -3.60
CA GLU A 106 15.97 -7.20 -3.32
C GLU A 106 15.52 -8.00 -4.54
N LEU A 107 14.58 -7.45 -5.34
CA LEU A 107 14.17 -8.07 -6.60
C LEU A 107 15.32 -8.16 -7.61
N SER A 108 16.18 -7.14 -7.65
CA SER A 108 17.36 -7.11 -8.52
C SER A 108 18.45 -8.14 -8.12
N LYS A 109 18.44 -8.62 -6.87
CA LYS A 109 19.38 -9.65 -6.39
C LYS A 109 18.95 -11.08 -6.72
N GLN A 110 17.75 -11.30 -7.27
CA GLN A 110 17.36 -12.65 -7.68
C GLN A 110 18.20 -13.10 -8.89
N PRO A 111 18.86 -14.27 -8.82
CA PRO A 111 19.58 -14.79 -9.97
C PRO A 111 18.56 -15.08 -11.08
N VAL A 112 18.75 -14.45 -12.24
CA VAL A 112 18.09 -14.85 -13.47
C VAL A 112 18.33 -16.34 -13.68
N LYS A 113 17.31 -17.17 -13.42
CA LYS A 113 17.31 -18.57 -13.83
C LYS A 113 17.41 -18.55 -15.35
N SER A 114 18.63 -18.74 -15.84
CA SER A 114 18.96 -18.83 -17.25
C SER A 114 18.25 -20.06 -17.79
N ASN A 115 17.05 -19.90 -18.32
CA ASN A 115 16.41 -20.95 -19.10
C ASN A 115 17.13 -21.01 -20.44
N LYS A 116 18.24 -21.75 -20.50
CA LYS A 116 18.88 -22.13 -21.77
C LYS A 116 17.90 -23.03 -22.51
N PRO A 117 17.45 -22.72 -23.73
CA PRO A 117 16.86 -23.75 -24.57
C PRO A 117 17.98 -24.75 -24.89
N ALA A 118 17.80 -26.00 -24.47
CA ALA A 118 18.69 -27.09 -24.85
C ALA A 118 18.52 -27.33 -26.36
N VAL A 119 19.40 -26.75 -27.16
CA VAL A 119 19.65 -27.18 -28.53
C VAL A 119 20.58 -28.39 -28.47
N ASP A 120 20.00 -29.57 -28.25
CA ASP A 120 20.68 -30.83 -28.49
C ASP A 120 20.69 -31.09 -30.00
N LEU A 121 21.89 -31.07 -30.58
CA LEU A 121 22.13 -31.43 -31.97
C LEU A 121 22.84 -32.79 -32.00
N PRO A 122 22.22 -33.84 -32.57
CA PRO A 122 22.97 -34.97 -33.10
C PRO A 122 22.95 -34.99 -34.63
N THR A 123 24.17 -34.99 -35.14
CA THR A 123 24.69 -35.27 -36.48
C THR A 123 24.00 -36.39 -37.27
N ALA A 124 23.96 -36.15 -38.58
CA ALA A 124 23.90 -37.08 -39.72
C ALA A 124 22.60 -37.85 -39.99
N THR A 125 21.92 -37.44 -41.06
CA THR A 125 21.43 -38.38 -42.07
C THR A 125 21.70 -37.79 -43.44
N ALA A 126 22.18 -38.67 -44.32
CA ALA A 126 22.64 -38.43 -45.67
C ALA A 126 21.69 -37.54 -46.49
N ASN A 127 22.27 -36.63 -47.27
CA ASN A 127 21.64 -36.08 -48.47
C ASN A 127 21.80 -37.09 -49.60
N PRO A 128 20.73 -37.69 -50.13
CA PRO A 128 20.70 -38.15 -51.49
C PRO A 128 20.14 -37.04 -52.39
N ASP A 129 20.55 -37.08 -53.65
CA ASP A 129 20.10 -36.24 -54.78
C ASP A 129 20.76 -34.86 -54.92
N GLU A 130 22.01 -34.91 -55.38
CA GLU A 130 22.48 -34.06 -56.46
C GLU A 130 21.47 -34.08 -57.63
N VAL A 131 20.74 -32.99 -57.84
CA VAL A 131 20.15 -32.73 -59.16
C VAL A 131 21.22 -32.06 -60.00
N ALA A 132 21.91 -32.87 -60.80
CA ALA A 132 22.71 -32.39 -61.92
C ALA A 132 21.78 -31.61 -62.86
N ILE A 133 22.04 -30.32 -63.00
CA ILE A 133 21.47 -29.50 -64.06
C ILE A 133 22.58 -29.36 -65.09
N ASP A 134 22.61 -30.27 -66.06
CA ASP A 134 23.38 -30.13 -67.29
C ASP A 134 22.59 -30.71 -68.46
N ASP A 135 22.64 -29.94 -69.57
CA ASP A 135 22.30 -30.24 -70.96
C ASP A 135 20.82 -30.27 -71.44
N ASP A 136 20.49 -29.21 -72.21
CA ASP A 136 20.16 -29.27 -73.66
C ASP A 136 19.14 -30.33 -74.14
N ASP A 137 17.93 -29.90 -74.57
CA ASP A 137 17.33 -30.16 -75.91
C ASP A 137 15.87 -29.64 -75.99
N LEU A 138 15.67 -28.51 -76.68
CA LEU A 138 14.60 -28.18 -77.69
C LEU A 138 14.40 -26.68 -77.88
#